data_AF-A0A453GVY7-F1
#
_entry.id   AF-A0A453GVY7-F1
#
_cell.length_a   1.000
_cell.length_b   1.000
_cell.length_c   1.000
_cell.angle_alpha   90.00
_cell.angle_beta   90.00
_cell.angle_gamma   90.00
#
_symmetry.space_group_name_H-M   'P 1'
#
loop_
_entity.id
_entity.type
_entity.pdbx_description
1 polymer ?
#
loop_
_entity_poly.entity_id
_entity_poly.type
_entity_poly.pdbx_seq_one_letter_code
_entity_poly.pdbx_strand_id
1 'polypeptide(L)'
;QVGEQDLALGFKFNAKGTIDCYEGEMELLPESGARRREIDFNMVDGDFKVFQGKWSVQEVDGAGISAGQEFQTTLSYVVELEPKLWVPVRLLEGRICKEIKTNLICIREEAERIQRLLDE
;
A
#
# COMPACT_ATOMS: atom_id res chain seq x y z
N GLN A 1 13.04 -4.21 -5.23
CA GLN A 1 12.06 -5.28 -4.92
C GLN A 1 12.15 -6.39 -5.97
N VAL A 2 11.96 -7.64 -5.56
CA VAL A 2 11.83 -8.80 -6.45
C VAL A 2 10.46 -9.42 -6.19
N GLY A 3 9.68 -9.66 -7.24
CA GLY A 3 8.41 -10.37 -7.18
C GLY A 3 8.46 -11.60 -8.09
N GLU A 4 8.19 -12.78 -7.55
CA GLU A 4 8.14 -14.04 -8.29
C GLU A 4 6.83 -14.77 -8.00
N GLN A 5 6.06 -15.10 -9.04
CA GLN A 5 4.73 -15.70 -8.91
C GLN A 5 4.34 -16.58 -10.11
N ASP A 6 3.63 -17.68 -9.86
CA ASP A 6 3.05 -18.56 -10.89
C ASP A 6 1.66 -18.04 -11.33
N LEU A 7 1.58 -17.38 -12.49
CA LEU A 7 0.34 -16.94 -13.17
C LEU A 7 -0.55 -18.11 -13.65
N ALA A 8 -1.85 -17.83 -13.84
CA ALA A 8 -2.80 -18.82 -14.37
C ALA A 8 -2.36 -19.28 -15.77
N LEU A 9 -2.78 -20.49 -16.17
CA LEU A 9 -2.41 -21.10 -17.46
C LEU A 9 -0.90 -21.42 -17.60
N GLY A 10 -0.19 -21.63 -16.48
CA GLY A 10 1.21 -22.05 -16.49
C GLY A 10 2.22 -20.93 -16.81
N PHE A 11 1.77 -19.68 -16.88
CA PHE A 11 2.66 -18.54 -17.00
C PHE A 11 3.44 -18.35 -15.69
N LYS A 12 4.74 -18.07 -15.76
CA LYS A 12 5.51 -17.62 -14.60
C LYS A 12 5.83 -16.14 -14.76
N PHE A 13 5.54 -15.35 -13.73
CA PHE A 13 5.86 -13.94 -13.67
C PHE A 13 7.02 -13.73 -12.71
N ASN A 14 8.16 -13.32 -13.24
CA ASN A 14 9.28 -12.83 -12.45
C ASN A 14 9.51 -11.38 -12.84
N ALA A 15 9.53 -10.48 -11.86
CA ALA A 15 9.86 -9.10 -12.04
C ALA A 15 10.84 -8.64 -10.97
N LYS A 16 11.88 -7.95 -11.42
CA LYS A 16 12.81 -7.23 -10.59
C LYS A 16 12.71 -5.75 -10.91
N GLY A 17 12.80 -4.93 -9.87
CA GLY A 17 12.95 -3.50 -10.03
C GLY A 17 13.62 -2.85 -8.85
N THR A 18 14.39 -1.80 -9.11
CA THR A 18 14.88 -0.84 -8.12
C THR A 18 13.84 0.26 -8.02
N ILE A 19 13.43 0.59 -6.79
CA ILE A 19 12.37 1.53 -6.51
C ILE A 19 12.96 2.60 -5.60
N ASP A 20 12.77 3.86 -5.97
CA ASP A 20 12.98 4.99 -5.09
C ASP A 20 11.70 5.22 -4.30
N CYS A 21 11.85 5.38 -2.98
CA CYS A 21 10.76 5.71 -2.08
C CYS A 21 11.02 7.07 -1.45
N TYR A 22 9.98 7.89 -1.36
CA TYR A 22 10.03 9.19 -0.72
C TYR A 22 8.90 9.28 0.31
N GLU A 23 9.26 9.43 1.58
CA GLU A 23 8.30 9.68 2.65
C GLU A 23 8.05 11.19 2.75
N GLY A 24 6.78 11.58 2.59
CA GLY A 24 6.34 12.96 2.77
C GLY A 24 6.19 13.32 4.24
N GLU A 25 6.11 14.63 4.49
CA GLU A 25 5.77 15.16 5.81
C GLU A 25 4.33 14.80 6.22
N MET A 26 4.03 14.95 7.51
CA MET A 26 2.65 14.79 7.99
C MET A 26 1.79 15.98 7.56
N GLU A 27 0.69 15.70 6.86
CA GLU A 27 -0.29 16.68 6.40
C GLU A 27 -1.54 16.68 7.28
N LEU A 28 -2.09 17.87 7.54
CA LEU A 28 -3.39 18.06 8.17
C LEU A 28 -4.44 18.30 7.10
N LEU A 29 -5.51 17.50 7.07
CA LEU A 29 -6.61 17.58 6.12
C LEU A 29 -7.76 18.40 6.72
N PRO A 30 -7.88 19.70 6.41
CA PRO A 30 -8.73 20.62 7.17
C PRO A 30 -10.22 20.26 7.12
N GLU A 31 -10.67 19.69 5.99
CA GLU A 31 -12.07 19.32 5.78
C GLU A 31 -12.52 18.14 6.67
N SER A 32 -11.59 17.26 7.04
CA SER A 32 -11.88 16.05 7.81
C SER A 32 -11.27 16.06 9.22
N GLY A 33 -10.39 17.04 9.52
CA GLY A 33 -9.56 17.03 10.72
C GLY A 33 -8.50 15.93 10.74
N ALA A 34 -8.41 15.10 9.69
CA ALA A 34 -7.55 13.94 9.65
C ALA A 34 -6.08 14.31 9.47
N ARG A 35 -5.18 13.48 10.01
CA ARG A 35 -3.75 13.54 9.73
C ARG A 35 -3.40 12.50 8.68
N ARG A 36 -2.62 12.88 7.67
CA ARG A 36 -2.17 11.97 6.62
C ARG A 36 -0.66 11.99 6.50
N ARG A 37 -0.08 10.84 6.20
CA ARG A 37 1.28 10.73 5.69
C ARG A 37 1.30 9.79 4.48
N GLU A 38 2.07 10.16 3.47
CA GLU A 38 2.24 9.38 2.25
C GLU A 38 3.71 8.96 2.06
N ILE A 39 3.90 7.78 1.50
CA ILE A 39 5.17 7.33 0.93
C ILE A 39 4.92 7.13 -0.56
N ASP A 40 5.51 7.97 -1.39
CA ASP A 40 5.51 7.81 -2.84
C ASP A 40 6.61 6.84 -3.25
N PHE A 41 6.37 6.09 -4.32
CA PHE A 41 7.38 5.23 -4.90
C PHE A 41 7.38 5.29 -6.42
N ASN A 42 8.58 5.19 -6.98
CA ASN A 42 8.78 5.15 -8.41
C ASN A 42 9.89 4.16 -8.77
N MET A 43 9.64 3.30 -9.76
CA MET A 43 10.65 2.38 -10.26
C MET A 43 11.65 3.13 -11.14
N VAL A 44 12.91 3.13 -10.73
CA VAL A 44 14.01 3.79 -11.46
C VAL A 44 14.75 2.85 -12.41
N ASP A 45 14.64 1.54 -12.18
CA ASP A 45 15.18 0.49 -13.05
C ASP A 45 14.38 -0.80 -12.85
N GLY A 46 14.11 -1.58 -13.90
CA GLY A 46 13.40 -2.85 -13.74
C GLY A 46 12.57 -3.31 -14.93
N ASP A 47 11.73 -4.31 -14.70
CA ASP A 47 11.02 -5.09 -15.73
C ASP A 47 9.70 -4.49 -16.23
N PHE A 48 9.26 -3.39 -15.63
CA PHE A 48 8.08 -2.64 -16.08
C PHE A 48 8.50 -1.42 -16.90
N LYS A 49 7.57 -0.85 -17.67
CA LYS A 49 7.74 0.48 -18.25
C LYS A 49 7.34 1.56 -17.24
N VAL A 50 6.26 1.29 -16.52
CA VAL A 50 5.76 2.12 -15.42
C VAL A 50 5.53 1.19 -14.24
N PHE A 51 6.08 1.54 -13.08
CA PHE A 51 5.71 0.94 -11.81
C PHE A 51 5.89 2.00 -10.73
N GLN A 52 4.78 2.59 -10.31
CA GLN A 52 4.78 3.73 -9.40
C GLN A 52 3.50 3.75 -8.59
N GLY A 53 3.48 4.56 -7.54
CA GLY A 53 2.30 4.70 -6.73
C GLY A 53 2.61 5.31 -5.37
N LYS A 54 1.72 5.05 -4.43
CA LYS A 54 1.87 5.52 -3.06
C LYS A 54 1.19 4.64 -2.02
N TRP A 55 1.79 4.62 -0.84
CA TRP A 55 1.15 4.20 0.40
C TRP A 55 0.68 5.45 1.14
N SER A 56 -0.54 5.42 1.68
CA SER A 56 -1.07 6.51 2.50
C SER A 56 -1.63 5.95 3.80
N VAL A 57 -1.22 6.54 4.92
CA VAL A 57 -1.86 6.33 6.22
C VAL A 57 -2.62 7.59 6.58
N GLN A 58 -3.92 7.44 6.84
CA GLN A 58 -4.77 8.54 7.30
C GLN A 58 -5.38 8.17 8.65
N GLU A 59 -5.17 9.01 9.64
CA GLU A 59 -5.77 8.91 10.97
C GLU A 59 -6.93 9.88 11.05
N VAL A 60 -8.12 9.37 11.39
CA VAL A 60 -9.32 10.17 11.61
C VAL A 60 -9.60 10.17 13.11
N ASP A 61 -9.68 11.36 13.68
CA ASP A 61 -10.18 11.53 15.05
C ASP A 61 -11.61 10.99 15.10
N GLY A 62 -11.80 9.92 15.87
CA GLY A 62 -13.14 9.53 16.29
C GLY A 62 -13.78 10.75 16.96
N ALA A 63 -15.02 11.05 16.59
CA ALA A 63 -15.75 12.26 16.97
C ALA A 63 -15.52 12.82 18.39
N GLY A 64 -14.86 13.98 18.49
CA GLY A 64 -15.06 14.95 19.56
C GLY A 64 -14.51 14.57 20.95
N ILE A 65 -13.34 15.12 21.28
CA ILE A 65 -12.84 15.48 22.61
C ILE A 65 -13.47 14.69 23.76
N SER A 66 -13.11 13.41 23.87
CA SER A 66 -13.23 12.69 25.15
C SER A 66 -12.09 11.67 25.27
N ALA A 67 -11.52 11.60 26.47
CA ALA A 67 -10.20 11.04 26.78
C ALA A 67 -10.11 9.49 26.72
N GLY A 68 -10.72 8.86 25.71
CA GLY A 68 -10.74 7.40 25.56
C GLY A 68 -11.17 6.94 24.18
N GLN A 69 -10.88 7.71 23.13
CA GLN A 69 -11.42 7.47 21.79
C GLN A 69 -10.43 6.68 20.92
N GLU A 70 -10.87 5.55 20.37
CA GLU A 70 -10.11 4.77 19.40
C GLU A 70 -9.91 5.60 18.12
N PHE A 71 -8.66 5.89 17.78
CA PHE A 71 -8.32 6.52 16.49
C PHE A 71 -8.59 5.53 15.36
N GLN A 72 -9.38 5.95 14.37
CA GLN A 72 -9.58 5.12 13.19
C GLN A 72 -8.45 5.40 12.20
N THR A 73 -7.67 4.38 11.87
CA THR A 73 -6.62 4.47 10.85
C THR A 73 -7.09 3.83 9.55
N THR A 74 -6.93 4.55 8.45
CA THR A 74 -7.13 4.04 7.08
C THR A 74 -5.80 3.93 6.39
N LEU A 75 -5.41 2.71 6.02
CA LEU A 75 -4.27 2.44 5.15
C LEU A 75 -4.76 2.26 3.72
N SER A 76 -4.24 3.08 2.81
CA SER A 76 -4.56 3.04 1.38
C SER A 76 -3.32 2.79 0.55
N TYR A 77 -3.51 2.11 -0.58
CA TYR A 77 -2.45 1.84 -1.55
C TYR A 77 -2.96 2.12 -2.96
N VAL A 78 -2.22 2.94 -3.69
CA VAL A 78 -2.46 3.24 -5.10
C VAL A 78 -1.25 2.77 -5.89
N VAL A 79 -1.48 2.03 -6.97
CA VAL A 79 -0.42 1.58 -7.87
C VAL A 79 -0.83 1.78 -9.32
N GLU A 80 0.10 2.26 -10.10
CA GLU A 80 0.04 2.30 -11.56
C GLU A 80 1.12 1.37 -12.10
N LEU A 81 0.75 0.54 -13.08
CA LEU A 81 1.72 -0.30 -13.75
C LEU A 81 1.47 -0.45 -15.25
N GLU A 82 2.58 -0.47 -15.99
CA GLU A 82 2.62 -0.82 -17.41
C GLU A 82 3.65 -1.93 -17.64
N PRO A 83 3.24 -3.16 -18.00
CA PRO A 83 4.16 -4.24 -18.32
C PRO A 83 4.88 -4.02 -19.66
N LYS A 84 6.11 -4.52 -19.78
CA LYS A 84 6.84 -4.57 -21.07
C LYS A 84 6.26 -5.61 -22.04
N LEU A 85 5.68 -6.69 -21.50
CA LEU A 85 5.10 -7.79 -22.27
C LEU A 85 3.60 -7.57 -22.48
N TRP A 86 3.08 -8.05 -23.62
CA TRP A 86 1.63 -8.11 -23.82
C TRP A 86 1.04 -9.20 -22.91
N VAL A 87 0.34 -8.78 -21.86
CA VAL A 87 -0.35 -9.65 -20.90
C VAL A 87 -1.79 -9.17 -20.78
N PRO A 88 -2.80 -10.05 -20.77
CA PRO A 88 -4.17 -9.65 -20.52
C PRO A 88 -4.29 -8.92 -19.17
N VAL A 89 -4.72 -7.65 -19.21
CA VAL A 89 -4.78 -6.76 -18.03
C VAL A 89 -5.50 -7.41 -16.85
N ARG A 90 -6.62 -8.12 -17.12
CA ARG A 90 -7.41 -8.79 -16.07
C ARG A 90 -6.65 -9.86 -15.29
N LEU A 91 -5.68 -10.55 -15.90
CA LEU A 91 -4.86 -11.55 -15.20
C LEU A 91 -3.87 -10.88 -14.23
N LEU A 92 -3.34 -9.73 -14.63
CA LEU A 92 -2.38 -8.96 -13.85
C LEU A 92 -3.09 -8.20 -12.73
N GLU A 93 -4.14 -7.46 -13.05
CA GLU A 93 -4.95 -6.66 -12.11
C GLU A 93 -5.57 -7.51 -11.00
N GLY A 94 -6.25 -8.60 -11.35
CA GLY A 94 -6.94 -9.44 -10.36
C GLY A 94 -5.99 -10.01 -9.30
N ARG A 95 -4.73 -10.27 -9.68
CA ARG A 95 -3.70 -10.77 -8.77
C ARG A 95 -3.01 -9.68 -8.00
N ILE A 96 -2.59 -8.60 -8.66
CA ILE A 96 -2.00 -7.45 -7.98
C ILE A 96 -2.95 -6.95 -6.89
N CYS A 97 -4.24 -6.80 -7.21
CA CYS A 97 -5.26 -6.42 -6.25
C CYS A 97 -5.38 -7.40 -5.07
N LYS A 98 -5.27 -8.71 -5.31
CA LYS A 98 -5.32 -9.72 -4.25
C LYS A 98 -4.11 -9.60 -3.31
N GLU A 99 -2.91 -9.52 -3.87
CA GLU A 99 -1.66 -9.40 -3.10
C GLU A 99 -1.60 -8.10 -2.29
N ILE A 100 -1.99 -6.98 -2.90
CA ILE A 100 -2.07 -5.70 -2.19
C ILE A 100 -3.05 -5.81 -1.02
N LYS A 101 -4.24 -6.39 -1.23
CA LYS A 101 -5.20 -6.60 -0.14
C LYS A 101 -4.63 -7.45 0.98
N THR A 102 -3.93 -8.53 0.65
CA THR A 102 -3.25 -9.36 1.64
C THR A 102 -2.21 -8.56 2.43
N ASN A 103 -1.36 -7.79 1.76
CA ASN A 103 -0.36 -6.95 2.43
C ASN A 103 -1.03 -5.94 3.37
N LEU A 104 -2.10 -5.27 2.93
CA LEU A 104 -2.85 -4.31 3.77
C LEU A 104 -3.45 -4.98 5.01
N ILE A 105 -4.00 -6.20 4.86
CA ILE A 105 -4.53 -6.98 5.99
C ILE A 105 -3.42 -7.34 6.97
N CYS A 106 -2.28 -7.84 6.49
CA CYS A 106 -1.15 -8.20 7.36
C CYS A 106 -0.59 -6.98 8.12
N ILE A 107 -0.49 -5.83 7.47
CA ILE A 107 -0.05 -4.59 8.13
C ILE A 107 -1.02 -4.21 9.25
N ARG A 108 -2.33 -4.27 9.00
CA ARG A 108 -3.35 -3.99 10.03
C ARG A 108 -3.23 -4.96 11.20
N GLU A 109 -3.18 -6.26 10.93
CA GLU A 109 -3.11 -7.29 11.97
C GLU A 109 -1.87 -7.12 12.87
N GLU A 110 -0.72 -6.79 12.26
CA GLU A 110 0.51 -6.55 13.01
C GLU A 110 0.46 -5.24 13.81
N ALA A 111 -0.08 -4.16 13.24
CA ALA A 111 -0.25 -2.90 13.94
C ALA A 111 -1.17 -3.07 15.17
N GLU A 112 -2.30 -3.77 15.01
CA GLU A 112 -3.21 -4.08 16.12
C GLU A 112 -2.56 -4.99 17.17
N ARG A 113 -1.71 -5.93 16.76
CA ARG A 113 -0.96 -6.80 17.68
C ARG A 113 0.03 -5.99 18.52
N ILE A 114 0.76 -5.06 17.90
CA ILE A 114 1.70 -4.18 18.60
C ILE A 114 0.94 -3.26 19.57
N GLN A 115 -0.19 -2.69 19.15
CA GLN A 115 -1.02 -1.85 20.03
C GLN A 115 -1.44 -2.60 21.30
N ARG A 116 -1.97 -3.83 21.17
CA ARG A 116 -2.34 -4.66 22.32
C ARG A 116 -1.19 -4.92 23.29
N LEU A 117 0.03 -5.10 22.77
CA LEU A 117 1.22 -5.29 23.61
C LEU A 117 1.69 -4.03 24.32
N LEU A 118 1.37 -2.84 23.78
CA LEU A 118 1.68 -1.57 24.44
C LEU A 118 0.67 -1.23 25.53
N ASP A 119 -0.53 -1.81 25.45
CA ASP A 119 -1.61 -1.60 26.41
C ASP A 119 -1.57 -2.59 27.62
N GLU A 120 -0.73 -3.65 27.54
CA GLU A 120 -0.45 -4.63 28.62
C GLU A 120 0.71 -4.18 29.54
#